data_AF-A0A350W1W1-F1
#
_entry.id   AF-A0A350W1W1-F1
#
_cell.length_a   1.000
_cell.length_b   1.000
_cell.length_c   1.000
_cell.angle_alpha   90.00
_cell.angle_beta   90.00
_cell.angle_gamma   90.00
#
_symmetry.space_group_name_H-M   'P 1'
#
loop_
_entity.id
_entity.type
_entity.pdbx_description
1 polymer ?
#
loop_
_entity_poly.entity_id
_entity_poly.type
_entity_poly.pdbx_seq_one_letter_code
_entity_poly.pdbx_strand_id
1 'polypeptide(L)' 'MLSNNIAKLQALGGKIYFTVDAVSQRFGIGPASARVWCSRHVRQGALVRLKNGFYV' A
#
# COMPACT_ATOMS: atom_id res chain seq x y z
N MET A 1 -7.86 16.83 -1.62
CA MET A 1 -6.84 16.15 -0.79
C MET A 1 -6.93 14.62 -0.87
N LEU A 2 -8.12 13.98 -0.82
CA LEU A 2 -8.27 12.53 -1.04
C LEU A 2 -7.87 12.05 -2.45
N SER A 3 -8.11 12.89 -3.46
CA SER A 3 -7.91 12.56 -4.88
C SER A 3 -6.45 12.20 -5.22
N ASN A 4 -5.48 12.85 -4.58
CA ASN A 4 -4.05 12.57 -4.81
C ASN A 4 -3.61 11.21 -4.26
N ASN A 5 -4.26 10.70 -3.22
CA ASN A 5 -3.93 9.39 -2.66
C ASN A 5 -4.42 8.26 -3.54
N ILE A 6 -5.60 8.40 -4.16
CA ILE A 6 -6.16 7.41 -5.09
C ILE A 6 -5.27 7.28 -6.34
N ALA A 7 -4.81 8.41 -6.89
CA ALA A 7 -3.91 8.41 -8.04
C ALA A 7 -2.57 7.72 -7.74
N LYS A 8 -2.01 7.93 -6.54
CA LYS A 8 -0.80 7.22 -6.10
C LYS A 8 -1.01 5.72 -5.93
N LEU A 9 -2.21 5.32 -5.50
CA LEU A 9 -2.62 3.93 -5.33
C LEU A 9 -2.80 3.23 -6.69
N GLN A 10 -3.43 3.89 -7.67
CA GLN A 10 -3.51 3.38 -9.05
C GLN A 10 -2.13 3.23 -9.71
N ALA A 11 -1.21 4.17 -9.46
CA ALA A 11 0.16 4.09 -9.95
C ALA A 11 1.02 3.02 -9.23
N LEU A 12 0.53 2.43 -8.13
CA LEU A 12 1.08 1.22 -7.51
C LEU A 12 0.48 -0.03 -8.15
N GLY A 13 -0.82 -0.02 -8.49
CA GLY A 13 -1.50 -1.11 -9.22
C GLY A 13 -1.03 -1.32 -10.66
N GLY A 14 -0.27 -0.38 -11.24
CA GLY A 14 0.46 -0.60 -12.49
C GLY A 14 1.63 -1.59 -12.36
N LYS A 15 2.07 -1.87 -11.12
CA LYS A 15 2.88 -3.05 -10.79
C LYS A 15 1.90 -4.10 -10.29
N ILE A 16 2.00 -5.31 -10.81
CA ILE A 16 1.07 -6.44 -10.53
C ILE A 16 0.95 -6.73 -9.01
N TYR A 17 1.89 -6.24 -8.20
CA TYR A 17 1.88 -6.24 -6.74
C TYR A 17 2.87 -5.18 -6.20
N PHE A 18 2.73 -4.82 -4.93
CA PHE A 18 3.67 -3.94 -4.22
C PHE A 18 3.96 -4.44 -2.80
N THR A 19 5.09 -4.01 -2.23
CA THR A 19 5.57 -4.45 -0.91
C THR A 19 5.41 -3.36 0.14
N VAL A 20 5.48 -3.73 1.42
CA VAL A 20 5.56 -2.78 2.55
C VAL A 20 6.69 -1.77 2.35
N ASP A 21 7.83 -2.20 1.79
CA ASP A 21 8.98 -1.33 1.52
C ASP A 21 8.66 -0.28 0.45
N ALA A 22 8.01 -0.70 -0.65
CA ALA A 22 7.55 0.22 -1.68
C ALA A 22 6.56 1.27 -1.12
N VAL A 23 5.69 0.87 -0.18
CA VAL A 23 4.79 1.79 0.53
C VAL A 23 5.59 2.72 1.45
N SER A 24 6.56 2.20 2.19
CA SER A 24 7.45 2.99 3.06
C SER A 24 8.14 4.10 2.25
N GLN A 25 8.75 3.75 1.12
CA GLN A 25 9.44 4.70 0.24
C GLN A 25 8.48 5.70 -0.41
N ARG A 26 7.34 5.23 -0.93
CA ARG A 26 6.42 6.08 -1.70
C ARG A 26 5.61 7.05 -0.84
N PHE A 27 5.35 6.67 0.41
CA PHE A 27 4.63 7.52 1.37
C PHE A 27 5.57 8.20 2.39
N GLY A 28 6.87 7.90 2.38
CA GLY A 28 7.85 8.48 3.30
C GLY A 28 7.57 8.14 4.77
N ILE A 29 6.95 6.98 5.03
CA ILE A 29 6.58 6.52 6.38
C ILE A 29 7.46 5.36 6.81
N GLY A 30 7.67 5.21 8.12
CA GLY A 30 8.47 4.12 8.65
C GLY A 30 7.90 2.72 8.30
N PRO A 31 8.74 1.67 8.23
CA PRO A 31 8.31 0.33 7.82
C PRO A 31 7.18 -0.25 8.68
N ALA A 32 7.20 0.02 10.00
CA ALA A 32 6.15 -0.39 10.91
C ALA A 32 4.81 0.31 10.58
N SER A 33 4.86 1.61 10.33
CA SER A 33 3.69 2.41 9.92
C SER A 33 3.16 1.98 8.57
N ALA A 34 4.02 1.67 7.60
CA ALA A 34 3.63 1.12 6.30
C ALA A 34 2.89 -0.21 6.45
N ARG A 35 3.36 -1.10 7.33
CA ARG A 35 2.68 -2.39 7.61
C ARG A 35 1.27 -2.19 8.19
N VAL A 36 1.13 -1.25 9.13
CA VAL A 36 -0.18 -0.90 9.70
C VAL A 36 -1.09 -0.28 8.63
N TRP A 37 -0.55 0.61 7.81
CA TRP A 37 -1.26 1.25 6.71
C TRP A 37 -1.83 0.22 5.73
N CYS A 38 -0.99 -0.73 5.27
CA CYS A 38 -1.45 -1.81 4.40
C CYS A 38 -2.51 -2.68 5.09
N SER A 39 -2.30 -3.04 6.37
CA SER A 39 -3.27 -3.89 7.10
C SER A 39 -4.63 -3.21 7.27
N ARG A 40 -4.65 -1.88 7.49
CA ARG A 40 -5.90 -1.10 7.55
C ARG A 40 -6.63 -1.11 6.21
N HIS A 41 -5.93 -0.89 5.12
CA HIS A 41 -6.53 -0.86 3.78
C HIS A 41 -6.97 -2.25 3.31
N VAL A 42 -6.29 -3.32 3.75
CA VAL A 42 -6.78 -4.69 3.57
C VAL A 42 -8.10 -4.92 4.30
N ARG A 43 -8.20 -4.48 5.56
CA ARG A 43 -9.44 -4.60 6.34
C ARG A 43 -10.60 -3.81 5.73
N GLN A 44 -10.30 -2.72 5.02
CA GLN A 44 -11.27 -1.89 4.30
C GLN A 44 -11.61 -2.44 2.91
N GLY A 45 -11.02 -3.56 2.49
CA GLY A 45 -11.24 -4.15 1.16
C GLY A 45 -10.58 -3.37 0.01
N ALA A 46 -9.76 -2.37 0.32
CA ALA A 46 -9.05 -1.57 -0.67
C ALA A 46 -7.78 -2.27 -1.19
N LEU A 47 -7.25 -3.24 -0.44
CA LEU A 47 -6.07 -4.03 -0.78
C LEU A 47 -6.31 -5.51 -0.51
N VAL A 48 -5.65 -6.37 -1.27
CA VAL A 48 -5.55 -7.81 -1.02
C VAL A 48 -4.17 -8.11 -0.49
N ARG A 49 -4.10 -8.67 0.72
CA ARG A 49 -2.83 -9.15 1.28
C ARG A 49 -2.44 -10.47 0.61
N LEU A 50 -1.29 -10.48 -0.04
CA LEU A 50 -0.61 -11.70 -0.45
C LEU A 50 0.32 -12.21 0.67
N LYS A 51 1.07 -13.27 0.40
CA LYS A 51 2.05 -13.83 1.35
C LYS A 51 3.23 -12.86 1.55
N ASN A 52 3.95 -12.96 2.68
CA ASN A 52 5.24 -12.28 2.93
C ASN A 52 5.26 -10.74 2.80
N GLY A 53 4.13 -10.04 3.00
CA GLY A 53 4.11 -8.57 2.97
C GLY A 53 4.03 -7.98 1.56
N PHE A 54 3.57 -8.79 0.62
CA PHE A 54 3.11 -8.36 -0.70
C PHE A 54 1.61 -8.02 -0.66
N TYR A 55 1.21 -7.04 -1.47
CA TYR A 55 -0.15 -6.53 -1.55
C TYR A 55 -0.50 -6.25 -3.02
N VAL A 56 -1.79 -6.36 -3.34
CA VAL A 56 -2.41 -5.97 -4.63
C VAL A 56 -3.53 -5.00 -4.34
#